data_AF-X1L3B3-F1
#
_entry.id   AF-X1L3B3-F1
#
_cell.length_a   1.000
_cell.length_b   1.000
_cell.length_c   1.000
_cell.angle_alpha   90.00
_cell.angle_beta   90.00
_cell.angle_gamma   90.00
#
_symmetry.space_group_name_H-M   'P 1'
#
loop_
_entity.id
_entity.type
_entity.pdbx_description
1 polymer ?
#
loop_
_entity_poly.entity_id
_entity_poly.type
_entity_poly.pdbx_seq_one_letter_code
_entity_poly.pdbx_strand_id
1 'polypeptide(L)'
;MIYSDEIGTYIGAGVTFVAMTGTPYSPLTSGRLIQLKLIVYGSAVTALIEGVIAQATCPLWGVPVTVGTAGSGIRTATVPSVPIGIQNCDVPIKTGVDIKVEIKNVTADTPVTVEATLIGVFEA
;
A
#
# COMPACT_ATOMS: atom_id res chain seq x y z
N MET A 1 6.78 -16.59 -14.70
CA MET A 1 5.33 -16.64 -14.32
C MET A 1 5.00 -15.34 -13.60
N ILE A 2 3.90 -14.67 -13.94
CA ILE A 2 3.46 -13.46 -13.23
C ILE A 2 2.33 -13.83 -12.28
N TYR A 3 2.45 -13.43 -11.02
CA TYR A 3 1.41 -13.59 -10.00
C TYR A 3 1.30 -12.34 -9.13
N SER A 4 0.19 -12.20 -8.42
CA SER A 4 0.00 -11.14 -7.43
C SER A 4 -0.35 -11.75 -6.09
N ASP A 5 0.10 -11.12 -5.01
CA ASP A 5 -0.25 -11.53 -3.66
C ASP A 5 -0.53 -10.31 -2.77
N GLU A 6 -1.36 -10.52 -1.75
CA GLU A 6 -1.58 -9.54 -0.70
C GLU A 6 -0.36 -9.53 0.22
N ILE A 7 0.32 -8.38 0.30
CA ILE A 7 1.55 -8.23 1.10
C ILE A 7 1.34 -7.42 2.37
N GLY A 8 0.14 -6.83 2.54
CA GLY A 8 -0.26 -6.23 3.79
C GLY A 8 -1.64 -5.59 3.74
N THR A 9 -2.29 -5.53 4.90
CA THR A 9 -3.54 -4.79 5.13
C THR A 9 -3.37 -3.75 6.23
N TYR A 10 -4.21 -2.72 6.22
CA TYR A 10 -4.16 -1.66 7.20
C TYR A 10 -5.55 -1.15 7.50
N ILE A 11 -5.82 -0.96 8.79
CA ILE A 11 -7.01 -0.27 9.29
C ILE A 11 -6.52 0.73 10.33
N GLY A 12 -6.58 2.03 10.02
CA GLY A 12 -6.13 3.06 10.95
C GLY A 12 -6.09 4.48 10.40
N ALA A 13 -5.76 5.42 11.27
CA ALA A 13 -5.73 6.86 11.01
C ALA A 13 -4.33 7.48 11.26
N GLY A 14 -3.27 6.67 11.23
CA GLY A 14 -1.91 7.13 11.53
C GLY A 14 -1.36 8.05 10.44
N VAL A 15 -0.72 9.15 10.83
CA VAL A 15 -0.04 10.10 9.92
C VAL A 15 1.48 9.90 9.84
N THR A 16 2.01 9.03 10.71
CA THR A 16 3.37 8.48 10.62
C THR A 16 3.32 7.11 9.97
N PHE A 17 4.44 6.65 9.41
CA PHE A 17 4.52 5.29 8.90
C PHE A 17 4.29 4.28 10.04
N VAL A 18 3.36 3.37 9.81
CA VAL A 18 3.04 2.25 10.69
C VAL A 18 3.08 0.97 9.89
N ALA A 19 3.63 -0.08 10.49
CA ALA A 19 3.63 -1.42 9.92
C ALA A 19 2.22 -1.89 9.53
N MET A 20 2.06 -2.39 8.30
CA MET A 20 0.82 -3.04 7.86
C MET A 20 0.66 -4.42 8.50
N THR A 21 -0.56 -4.86 8.74
CA THR A 21 -0.83 -6.24 9.16
C THR A 21 -0.37 -7.21 8.06
N GLY A 22 0.33 -8.28 8.43
CA GLY A 22 0.94 -9.23 7.49
C GLY A 22 2.41 -8.93 7.15
N THR A 23 2.96 -7.80 7.61
CA THR A 23 4.38 -7.49 7.47
C THR A 23 5.22 -8.12 8.60
N PRO A 24 6.47 -8.57 8.34
CA PRO A 24 7.10 -8.70 7.02
C PRO A 24 6.48 -9.82 6.17
N TYR A 25 6.39 -9.57 4.87
CA TYR A 25 5.94 -10.54 3.88
C TYR A 25 7.15 -11.24 3.22
N SER A 26 7.13 -12.56 3.13
CA SER A 26 8.14 -13.34 2.41
C SER A 26 7.60 -13.76 1.03
N PRO A 27 8.27 -13.43 -0.08
CA PRO A 27 7.83 -13.82 -1.43
C PRO A 27 7.74 -15.33 -1.62
N LEU A 28 6.65 -15.79 -2.25
CA LEU A 28 6.41 -17.21 -2.57
C LEU A 28 7.48 -17.80 -3.52
N THR A 29 8.01 -16.99 -4.43
CA THR A 29 9.09 -17.38 -5.35
C THR A 29 10.17 -16.30 -5.41
N SER A 30 11.35 -16.65 -5.92
CA SER A 30 12.41 -15.67 -6.22
C SER A 30 12.22 -15.11 -7.62
N GLY A 31 12.69 -13.88 -7.87
CA GLY A 31 12.44 -13.18 -9.13
C GLY A 31 12.46 -11.66 -8.97
N ARG A 32 11.44 -10.97 -9.46
CA ARG A 32 11.28 -9.50 -9.41
C ARG A 32 9.93 -9.08 -8.88
N LEU A 33 9.89 -8.00 -8.11
CA LEU A 33 8.66 -7.24 -7.84
C LEU A 33 8.54 -6.19 -8.95
N ILE A 34 7.50 -6.33 -9.77
CA ILE A 34 7.31 -5.51 -10.98
C ILE A 34 6.28 -4.38 -10.78
N GLN A 35 5.41 -4.51 -9.78
CA GLN A 35 4.41 -3.48 -9.49
C GLN A 35 3.89 -3.59 -8.05
N LEU A 36 3.56 -2.45 -7.45
CA LEU A 36 2.74 -2.34 -6.26
C LEU A 36 1.39 -1.72 -6.60
N LYS A 37 0.33 -2.27 -6.00
CA LYS A 37 -1.03 -1.71 -6.08
C LYS A 37 -1.56 -1.43 -4.69
N LEU A 38 -1.95 -0.19 -4.45
CA LEU A 38 -2.57 0.23 -3.20
C LEU A 38 -4.06 0.45 -3.44
N ILE A 39 -4.89 -0.37 -2.79
CA ILE A 39 -6.33 -0.27 -2.82
C ILE A 39 -6.77 0.36 -1.50
N VAL A 40 -7.58 1.42 -1.56
CA VAL A 40 -8.10 2.11 -0.39
C VAL A 40 -9.61 2.15 -0.43
N TYR A 41 -10.23 1.70 0.64
CA TYR A 41 -11.67 1.73 0.85
C TYR A 41 -11.99 2.40 2.19
N GLY A 42 -13.11 3.11 2.23
CA GLY A 42 -13.56 3.82 3.43
C GLY A 42 -14.78 3.12 4.02
N SER A 43 -14.78 2.83 5.32
CA SER A 43 -15.94 2.22 6.00
C SER A 43 -16.96 3.21 6.53
N ALA A 44 -16.66 4.53 6.54
CA ALA A 44 -17.60 5.57 6.94
C ALA A 44 -17.91 6.55 5.80
N VAL A 45 -19.20 6.84 5.58
CA VAL A 45 -19.74 7.78 4.57
C VAL A 45 -19.31 9.24 4.82
N THR A 46 -18.58 9.52 5.90
CA THR A 46 -18.04 10.85 6.21
C THR A 46 -16.50 10.87 6.22
N ALA A 47 -15.84 9.77 5.85
CA ALA A 47 -14.38 9.69 5.88
C ALA A 47 -13.76 10.52 4.74
N LEU A 48 -13.06 11.59 5.11
CA LEU A 48 -12.22 12.38 4.23
C LEU A 48 -10.88 11.66 4.02
N ILE A 49 -10.72 10.99 2.88
CA ILE A 49 -9.44 10.40 2.48
C ILE A 49 -8.75 11.40 1.55
N GLU A 50 -7.72 12.09 2.04
CA GLU A 50 -6.95 13.04 1.22
C GLU A 50 -5.84 12.33 0.46
N GLY A 51 -5.04 11.53 1.16
CA GLY A 51 -4.01 10.71 0.55
C GLY A 51 -3.55 9.59 1.47
N VAL A 52 -3.08 8.51 0.86
CA VAL A 52 -2.50 7.37 1.56
C VAL A 52 -1.22 6.98 0.84
N ILE A 53 -0.14 6.80 1.59
CA ILE A 53 1.16 6.37 1.06
C ILE A 53 1.58 5.10 1.77
N ALA A 54 1.84 4.05 1.00
CA ALA A 54 2.49 2.83 1.45
C ALA A 54 3.93 2.76 0.93
N GLN A 55 4.81 2.24 1.77
CA GLN A 55 6.23 2.06 1.47
C GLN A 55 6.61 0.61 1.76
N ALA A 56 7.23 -0.03 0.77
CA ALA A 56 7.83 -1.34 0.88
C ALA A 56 9.35 -1.21 0.93
N THR A 57 9.99 -1.93 1.84
CA THR A 57 11.44 -2.00 1.99
C THR A 57 11.90 -3.45 2.07
N CYS A 58 13.06 -3.75 1.48
CA CYS A 58 13.67 -5.08 1.50
C CYS A 58 15.19 -4.89 1.57
N PRO A 59 15.92 -5.76 2.29
CA PRO A 59 17.39 -5.70 2.34
C PRO A 59 18.09 -5.81 0.98
N LEU A 60 17.42 -6.36 -0.04
CA LEU A 60 17.95 -6.46 -1.41
C LEU A 60 17.81 -5.15 -2.19
N TRP A 61 17.03 -4.20 -1.69
CA TRP A 61 16.74 -2.95 -2.37
C TRP A 61 17.58 -1.84 -1.76
N GLY A 62 18.32 -1.10 -2.59
CA GLY A 62 19.04 0.10 -2.13
C GLY A 62 18.13 1.29 -1.83
N VAL A 63 16.85 1.21 -2.22
CA VAL A 63 15.84 2.25 -2.04
C VAL A 63 14.47 1.63 -1.72
N PRO A 64 13.60 2.32 -0.95
CA PRO A 64 12.22 1.89 -0.76
C PRO A 64 11.38 2.01 -2.04
N VAL A 65 10.44 1.10 -2.24
CA VAL A 65 9.39 1.24 -3.27
C VAL A 65 8.17 1.87 -2.62
N THR A 66 7.69 2.98 -3.17
CA THR A 66 6.58 3.75 -2.58
C THR A 66 5.42 3.79 -3.56
N VAL A 67 4.21 3.53 -3.06
CA VAL A 67 2.96 3.68 -3.83
C VAL A 67 2.00 4.56 -3.05
N GLY A 68 1.32 5.45 -3.75
CA GLY A 68 0.34 6.35 -3.15
C GLY A 68 -0.94 6.37 -3.95
N THR A 69 -2.02 6.71 -3.25
CA THR A 69 -3.25 7.16 -3.88
C THR A 69 -3.72 8.44 -3.22
N ALA A 70 -4.33 9.30 -4.01
CA ALA A 70 -5.00 10.50 -3.54
C ALA A 70 -6.50 10.25 -3.57
N GLY A 71 -7.20 10.59 -2.50
CA GLY A 71 -8.64 10.65 -2.55
C GLY A 71 -9.13 12.00 -3.05
N SER A 72 -10.45 12.15 -3.15
CA SER A 72 -11.08 13.33 -3.76
C SER A 72 -11.84 14.20 -2.76
N GLY A 73 -11.43 14.23 -1.50
CA GLY A 73 -12.09 15.04 -0.47
C GLY A 73 -13.23 14.32 0.27
N ILE A 74 -14.14 15.09 0.87
CA ILE A 74 -15.26 14.59 1.71
C ILE A 74 -16.12 13.62 0.90
N ARG A 75 -16.25 12.37 1.36
CA ARG A 75 -17.06 11.33 0.72
C ARG A 75 -18.58 11.49 0.98
N THR A 76 -19.18 12.63 0.66
CA THR A 76 -20.65 12.70 0.56
C THR A 76 -21.14 11.78 -0.57
N ALA A 77 -22.41 11.32 -0.52
CA ALA A 77 -22.95 10.19 -1.30
C ALA A 77 -22.78 10.23 -2.85
N THR A 78 -22.21 11.29 -3.42
CA THR A 78 -21.91 11.49 -4.85
C THR A 78 -20.41 11.50 -5.18
N VAL A 79 -19.52 11.22 -4.22
CA VAL A 79 -18.07 11.32 -4.43
C VAL A 79 -17.49 10.07 -5.12
N PRO A 80 -16.65 10.22 -6.17
CA PRO A 80 -16.05 9.11 -6.89
C PRO A 80 -15.25 8.17 -5.98
N SER A 81 -15.16 6.90 -6.38
CA SER A 81 -14.25 5.94 -5.74
C SER A 81 -12.81 6.46 -5.75
N VAL A 82 -12.09 6.30 -4.64
CA VAL A 82 -10.64 6.56 -4.59
C VAL A 82 -9.95 5.68 -5.64
N PRO A 83 -9.12 6.25 -6.52
CA PRO A 83 -8.40 5.48 -7.53
C PRO A 83 -7.44 4.49 -6.87
N ILE A 84 -7.19 3.37 -7.54
CA ILE A 84 -6.16 2.43 -7.13
C ILE A 84 -4.80 3.09 -7.38
N GLY A 85 -3.96 3.17 -6.35
CA GLY A 85 -2.57 3.60 -6.49
C GLY A 85 -1.77 2.53 -7.20
N ILE A 86 -1.02 2.87 -8.24
CA ILE A 86 -0.18 1.93 -8.98
C ILE A 86 1.23 2.50 -9.06
N GLN A 87 2.21 1.73 -8.60
CA GLN A 87 3.62 2.03 -8.78
C GLN A 87 4.28 0.89 -9.56
N ASN A 88 4.81 1.19 -10.75
CA ASN A 88 5.68 0.26 -11.44
C ASN A 88 7.06 0.30 -10.78
N CYS A 89 7.65 -0.87 -10.58
CA CYS A 89 9.00 -1.01 -10.03
C CYS A 89 9.70 -2.17 -10.73
N ASP A 90 11.01 -2.28 -10.57
CA ASP A 90 11.78 -3.43 -11.04
C ASP A 90 12.88 -3.67 -10.01
N VAL A 91 12.53 -4.42 -8.96
CA VAL A 91 13.43 -4.69 -7.84
C VAL A 91 13.53 -6.18 -7.57
N PRO A 92 14.72 -6.69 -7.21
CA PRO A 92 14.93 -8.13 -7.04
C PRO A 92 14.22 -8.63 -5.77
N ILE A 93 13.62 -9.81 -5.85
CA ILE A 93 13.04 -10.51 -4.70
C ILE A 93 13.63 -11.91 -4.58
N LYS A 94 13.65 -12.42 -3.34
CA LYS A 94 14.14 -13.76 -3.05
C LYS A 94 13.28 -14.40 -1.98
N THR A 95 12.93 -15.66 -2.17
CA THR A 95 12.21 -16.45 -1.17
C THR A 95 13.02 -16.50 0.12
N GLY A 96 12.34 -16.27 1.25
CA GLY A 96 12.97 -16.16 2.57
C GLY A 96 13.69 -14.83 2.84
N VAL A 97 13.62 -13.86 1.92
CA VAL A 97 14.02 -12.48 2.19
C VAL A 97 12.79 -11.60 2.30
N ASP A 98 12.62 -11.05 3.49
CA ASP A 98 11.43 -10.35 3.91
C ASP A 98 11.30 -8.95 3.33
N ILE A 99 10.08 -8.62 2.93
CA ILE A 99 9.63 -7.29 2.52
C ILE A 99 8.85 -6.69 3.68
N LYS A 100 9.35 -5.59 4.23
CA LYS A 100 8.63 -4.80 5.24
C LYS A 100 7.75 -3.78 4.56
N VAL A 101 6.51 -3.69 5.00
CA VAL A 101 5.51 -2.77 4.45
C VAL A 101 4.98 -1.87 5.55
N GLU A 102 5.02 -0.57 5.31
CA GLU A 102 4.51 0.45 6.20
C GLU A 102 3.60 1.41 5.43
N ILE A 103 2.65 2.04 6.13
CA ILE A 103 1.67 2.92 5.52
C ILE A 103 1.38 4.11 6.42
N LYS A 104 0.99 5.23 5.81
CA LYS A 104 0.51 6.42 6.51
C LYS A 104 -0.59 7.13 5.72
N ASN A 105 -1.43 7.83 6.45
CA ASN A 105 -2.29 8.86 5.91
C ASN A 105 -1.48 10.13 5.64
N VAL A 106 -1.82 10.82 4.56
CA VAL A 106 -1.30 12.14 4.22
C VAL A 106 -2.48 13.09 4.22
N THR A 107 -2.54 13.94 5.24
CA THR A 107 -3.62 14.91 5.40
C THR A 107 -3.15 16.12 6.20
N ALA A 108 -3.74 17.29 5.93
CA ALA A 108 -3.59 18.47 6.77
C ALA A 108 -4.65 18.56 7.90
N ASP A 109 -5.72 17.78 7.77
CA ASP A 109 -6.88 17.78 8.66
C ASP A 109 -6.82 16.63 9.68
N THR A 110 -7.88 16.47 10.48
CA THR A 110 -8.01 15.33 11.41
C THR A 110 -8.04 14.03 10.61
N PRO A 111 -7.08 13.11 10.81
CA PRO A 111 -6.99 11.90 10.02
C PRO A 111 -8.17 10.98 10.32
N VAL A 112 -8.66 10.32 9.27
CA VAL A 112 -9.75 9.35 9.36
C VAL A 112 -9.20 7.94 9.29
N THR A 113 -9.95 6.99 9.86
CA THR A 113 -9.64 5.57 9.72
C THR A 113 -9.84 5.16 8.26
N VAL A 114 -8.77 4.74 7.61
CA VAL A 114 -8.79 4.16 6.27
C VAL A 114 -8.59 2.66 6.35
N GLU A 115 -9.21 1.94 5.42
CA GLU A 115 -8.94 0.54 5.18
C GLU A 115 -8.15 0.43 3.87
N ALA A 116 -7.00 -0.22 3.91
CA ALA A 116 -6.12 -0.32 2.76
C ALA A 116 -5.53 -1.71 2.61
N THR A 117 -5.40 -2.15 1.37
CA THR A 117 -4.71 -3.39 0.98
C THR A 117 -3.58 -3.05 0.03
N LEU A 118 -2.38 -3.55 0.33
CA LEU A 118 -1.24 -3.49 -0.57
C LEU A 118 -1.04 -4.84 -1.24
N ILE A 119 -1.00 -4.81 -2.57
CA ILE A 119 -0.80 -5.97 -3.42
C ILE A 119 0.55 -5.82 -4.13
N GLY A 120 1.39 -6.85 -4.02
CA GLY A 120 2.61 -6.97 -4.82
C GLY A 120 2.33 -7.78 -6.09
N VAL A 121 2.85 -7.33 -7.23
CA VAL A 121 2.87 -8.10 -8.48
C VAL A 121 4.29 -8.56 -8.73
N PHE A 122 4.47 -9.86 -8.88
CA PHE A 122 5.74 -10.53 -8.92
C PHE A 122 5.93 -11.28 -10.24
N GLU A 123 7.16 -11.31 -10.72
CA GLU A 123 7.60 -12.07 -11.88
C GLU A 123 8.69 -13.06 -11.46
N ALA A 124 8.43 -14.36 -11.65
CA ALA A 124 9.35 -15.47 -11.42
C ALA A 124 9.99 -15.97 -12.71
#